data_AF-A0A5E4JSW3-F1
#
_entry.id   AF-A0A5E4JSW3-F1
#
_cell.length_a   1.000
_cell.length_b   1.000
_cell.length_c   1.000
_cell.angle_alpha   90.00
_cell.angle_beta   90.00
_cell.angle_gamma   90.00
#
_symmetry.space_group_name_H-M   'P 1'
#
loop_
_entity.id
_entity.type
_entity.pdbx_description
1 polymer ?
#
loop_
_entity_poly.entity_id
_entity_poly.type
_entity_poly.pdbx_seq_one_letter_code
_entity_poly.pdbx_strand_id
1 'polypeptide(L)'
;MGVMHEFRDFLKEYKVVGLAIAFIMGLAATTLVQSLVNNIIMPLVTPFVPSGGWAAATFKMGPIVIGWGSFLGALINFIILAFVVFAVAKFVLKEEKVTKK
;
A
#
# COMPACT_ATOMS: atom_id res chain seq x y z
N MET A 1 21.51 26.68 24.72
CA MET A 1 20.81 26.43 23.44
C MET A 1 19.56 25.63 23.78
N GLY A 2 18.42 25.91 23.16
CA GLY A 2 17.17 25.23 23.53
C GLY A 2 17.13 23.79 23.01
N VAL A 3 16.42 22.91 23.71
CA VAL A 3 16.23 21.48 23.37
C VAL A 3 15.79 21.27 21.91
N MET A 4 15.01 22.20 21.34
CA MET A 4 14.57 22.15 19.94
C MET A 4 15.74 22.27 18.93
N HIS A 5 16.78 23.02 19.28
CA HIS A 5 17.98 23.15 18.46
C HIS A 5 18.80 21.85 18.49
N GLU A 6 19.00 21.29 19.68
CA GLU A 6 19.69 20.01 19.88
C GLU A 6 18.98 18.86 19.14
N PHE A 7 17.65 18.84 19.16
CA PHE A 7 16.86 17.85 18.42
C PHE A 7 17.01 18.01 16.90
N ARG A 8 16.95 19.24 16.38
CA ARG A 8 17.16 19.50 14.95
C ARG A 8 18.56 19.09 14.51
N ASP A 9 19.57 19.39 15.32
CA ASP A 9 20.96 19.05 15.03
C ASP A 9 21.17 17.53 15.06
N PHE A 10 20.59 16.83 16.03
CA PHE A 10 20.54 15.37 16.07
C PHE A 10 19.94 14.78 14.77
N LEU A 11 18.75 15.24 14.36
CA LEU A 11 18.09 14.73 13.17
C LEU A 11 18.92 14.92 11.88
N LYS A 12 19.71 16.00 11.83
CA LYS A 12 20.63 16.28 10.72
C LYS A 12 21.88 15.41 10.78
N GLU A 13 22.51 15.32 11.95
CA GLU A 13 23.75 14.56 12.17
C GLU A 13 23.57 13.08 11.78
N TYR A 14 22.45 12.49 12.21
CA TYR A 14 22.13 11.08 11.94
C TYR A 14 21.35 10.85 10.64
N LYS A 15 21.14 11.89 9.81
CA LYS A 15 20.43 11.81 8.51
C LYS A 15 19.03 11.14 8.59
N VAL A 16 18.37 11.21 9.74
CA VAL A 16 17.11 10.49 10.01
C VAL A 16 15.92 11.11 9.26
N VAL A 17 16.02 12.41 8.89
CA VAL A 17 14.96 13.12 8.18
C VAL A 17 14.58 12.42 6.86
N GLY A 18 15.57 11.95 6.08
CA GLY A 18 15.31 11.26 4.82
C GLY A 18 14.60 9.92 5.02
N LEU A 19 15.00 9.16 6.04
CA LEU A 19 14.35 7.90 6.42
C LEU A 19 12.89 8.13 6.83
N ALA A 20 12.63 9.18 7.63
CA ALA A 20 11.29 9.52 8.08
C ALA A 20 10.36 9.88 6.90
N ILE A 21 10.85 10.66 5.94
CA ILE A 21 10.10 11.03 4.74
C ILE A 21 9.78 9.79 3.91
N ALA A 22 10.77 8.92 3.67
CA ALA A 22 10.58 7.68 2.91
C ALA A 22 9.52 6.78 3.56
N PHE A 23 9.57 6.63 4.89
CA PHE A 23 8.61 5.83 5.64
C PHE A 23 7.19 6.37 5.55
N ILE A 24 7.01 7.68 5.77
CA ILE A 24 5.69 8.33 5.70
C ILE A 24 5.10 8.21 4.30
N MET A 25 5.91 8.46 3.25
CA MET A 25 5.45 8.31 1.87
C MET A 25 5.07 6.87 1.54
N GLY A 26 5.86 5.89 2.00
CA GLY A 26 5.58 4.47 1.79
C GLY A 26 4.27 4.02 2.45
N LEU A 27 4.02 4.45 3.69
CA LEU A 27 2.77 4.17 4.40
C LEU A 27 1.58 4.82 3.70
N ALA A 28 1.67 6.10 3.37
CA ALA A 28 0.59 6.83 2.70
C ALA A 28 0.23 6.22 1.34
N ALA A 29 1.23 5.85 0.54
CA ALA A 29 1.03 5.20 -0.75
C ALA A 29 0.34 3.84 -0.59
N THR A 30 0.75 3.04 0.39
CA THR A 30 0.13 1.74 0.68
C THR A 30 -1.35 1.90 1.06
N THR A 31 -1.66 2.87 1.93
CA THR A 31 -3.05 3.17 2.33
C THR A 31 -3.89 3.65 1.15
N LEU A 32 -3.34 4.48 0.26
CA LEU A 32 -4.03 4.95 -0.94
C LEU A 32 -4.40 3.76 -1.86
N VAL A 33 -3.44 2.85 -2.10
CA VAL A 33 -3.67 1.66 -2.92
C VAL A 33 -4.70 0.74 -2.28
N GLN A 34 -4.60 0.50 -0.97
CA GLN A 34 -5.59 -0.28 -0.24
C GLN A 34 -6.99 0.33 -0.33
N SER A 35 -7.12 1.66 -0.23
CA SER A 35 -8.41 2.35 -0.40
C SER A 35 -8.99 2.13 -1.79
N LEU A 36 -8.17 2.25 -2.85
CA LEU A 36 -8.58 1.95 -4.22
C LEU A 36 -9.07 0.50 -4.35
N VAL A 37 -8.33 -0.46 -3.78
CA VAL A 37 -8.71 -1.87 -3.85
C VAL A 37 -10.01 -2.12 -3.09
N ASN A 38 -10.10 -1.68 -1.84
CA ASN A 38 -11.20 -2.01 -0.95
C ASN A 38 -12.50 -1.30 -1.33
N ASN A 39 -12.41 -0.05 -1.76
CA ASN A 39 -13.59 0.80 -1.98
C ASN A 39 -14.05 0.83 -3.44
N ILE A 40 -13.17 0.50 -4.39
CA ILE A 40 -13.47 0.59 -5.82
C ILE A 40 -13.35 -0.79 -6.47
N ILE A 41 -12.19 -1.44 -6.36
CA ILE A 41 -11.94 -2.69 -7.09
C ILE A 41 -12.78 -3.85 -6.54
N MET A 42 -12.80 -4.06 -5.21
CA MET A 42 -13.50 -5.18 -4.61
C MET A 42 -15.02 -5.15 -4.86
N PRO A 43 -15.74 -4.02 -4.67
CA PRO A 43 -17.15 -3.94 -5.03
C PRO A 43 -17.43 -4.28 -6.51
N LEU A 44 -16.52 -3.92 -7.42
CA LEU A 44 -16.66 -4.24 -8.85
C LEU A 44 -16.39 -5.72 -9.15
N VAL A 45 -15.48 -6.37 -8.43
CA VAL A 45 -15.13 -7.80 -8.60
C VAL A 45 -16.16 -8.71 -7.93
N THR A 46 -16.84 -8.24 -6.88
CA THR A 46 -17.85 -9.02 -6.14
C THR A 46 -19.26 -8.41 -6.24
N PRO A 47 -19.82 -8.19 -7.45
CA PRO A 47 -21.13 -7.56 -7.61
C PRO A 47 -22.27 -8.43 -7.05
N PHE A 48 -22.02 -9.73 -6.87
CA PHE A 48 -22.95 -10.70 -6.32
C PHE A 48 -23.02 -10.67 -4.79
N VAL A 49 -22.13 -9.93 -4.11
CA VAL A 49 -22.18 -9.78 -2.65
C VAL A 49 -22.96 -8.50 -2.30
N PRO A 50 -24.09 -8.61 -1.58
CA PRO A 50 -24.91 -7.45 -1.22
C PRO A 50 -24.13 -6.40 -0.41
N SER A 51 -24.51 -5.14 -0.59
CA SER A 51 -24.06 -3.98 0.21
C SER A 51 -22.54 -3.80 0.34
N GLY A 52 -21.75 -4.32 -0.59
CA GLY A 52 -20.29 -4.25 -0.49
C GLY A 52 -19.71 -5.06 0.67
N GLY A 53 -20.47 -6.02 1.22
CA GLY A 53 -20.05 -6.91 2.31
C GLY A 53 -19.02 -7.97 1.89
N TRP A 54 -18.24 -7.71 0.83
CA TRP A 54 -17.29 -8.65 0.24
C TRP A 54 -16.27 -9.15 1.24
N ALA A 55 -15.86 -8.32 2.21
CA ALA A 55 -14.90 -8.72 3.24
C ALA A 55 -15.46 -9.79 4.19
N ALA A 56 -16.78 -9.82 4.39
CA ALA A 56 -17.49 -10.78 5.22
C ALA A 56 -18.01 -12.00 4.43
N ALA A 57 -17.64 -12.11 3.15
CA ALA A 57 -18.08 -13.23 2.33
C ALA A 57 -17.43 -14.53 2.82
N THR A 58 -18.28 -15.46 3.25
CA THR A 58 -17.88 -16.74 3.84
C THR A 58 -18.51 -17.89 3.10
N PHE A 59 -17.80 -19.02 3.04
CA PHE A 59 -18.30 -20.29 2.58
C PHE A 59 -18.35 -21.24 3.78
N LYS A 60 -19.54 -21.76 4.10
CA LYS A 60 -19.71 -22.71 5.20
C LYS A 60 -19.71 -24.13 4.64
N MET A 61 -18.83 -24.97 5.19
CA MET A 61 -18.78 -26.40 4.88
C MET A 61 -18.80 -27.18 6.19
N GLY A 62 -20.00 -27.59 6.62
CA GLY A 62 -20.21 -28.21 7.93
C GLY A 62 -19.81 -27.26 9.07
N PRO A 63 -18.92 -27.69 10.00
CA PRO A 63 -18.45 -26.84 11.10
C PRO A 63 -17.40 -25.80 10.69
N ILE A 64 -16.89 -25.86 9.45
CA ILE A 64 -15.81 -24.99 8.98
C ILE A 64 -16.39 -23.79 8.25
N VAL A 65 -15.95 -22.58 8.63
CA VAL A 65 -16.31 -21.31 7.99
C VAL A 65 -15.05 -20.73 7.33
N ILE A 66 -15.02 -20.71 6.00
CA ILE A 66 -13.90 -20.15 5.23
C ILE A 66 -14.28 -18.74 4.77
N GLY A 67 -13.61 -17.72 5.32
CA GLY A 67 -13.74 -16.33 4.86
C GLY A 67 -12.94 -16.08 3.59
N TRP A 68 -13.48 -16.44 2.44
CA TRP A 68 -12.80 -16.27 1.15
C TRP A 68 -12.70 -14.79 0.73
N GLY A 69 -13.64 -13.97 1.18
CA GLY A 69 -13.74 -12.56 0.78
C GLY A 69 -12.54 -11.71 1.21
N SER A 70 -12.14 -11.82 2.48
CA SER A 70 -10.98 -11.11 3.02
C SER A 70 -9.67 -11.57 2.37
N PHE A 71 -9.54 -12.88 2.11
CA PHE A 71 -8.38 -13.43 1.42
C PHE A 71 -8.30 -12.94 -0.03
N LEU A 72 -9.40 -12.95 -0.77
CA LEU A 72 -9.45 -12.46 -2.14
C LEU A 72 -9.10 -10.97 -2.22
N GLY A 73 -9.60 -10.16 -1.28
CA GLY A 73 -9.24 -8.75 -1.16
C GLY A 73 -7.76 -8.54 -0.90
N ALA A 74 -7.17 -9.31 0.01
CA ALA A 74 -5.74 -9.27 0.28
C ALA A 74 -4.90 -9.69 -0.94
N LEU A 75 -5.33 -10.72 -1.67
CA LEU A 75 -4.66 -11.20 -2.87
C LEU A 75 -4.67 -10.15 -3.98
N ILE A 76 -5.81 -9.53 -4.25
CA ILE A 76 -5.94 -8.45 -5.25
C ILE A 76 -5.13 -7.24 -4.83
N ASN A 77 -5.19 -6.84 -3.56
CA ASN A 77 -4.38 -5.74 -3.03
C ASN A 77 -2.88 -5.99 -3.21
N PHE A 78 -2.40 -7.20 -2.94
CA PHE A 78 -1.00 -7.57 -3.14
C PHE A 78 -0.59 -7.47 -4.61
N ILE A 79 -1.40 -7.97 -5.53
CA ILE A 79 -1.12 -7.91 -6.98
C ILE A 79 -1.05 -6.45 -7.46
N ILE A 80 -1.99 -5.61 -7.04
CA ILE A 80 -2.02 -4.18 -7.41
C ILE A 80 -0.83 -3.45 -6.79
N LEU A 81 -0.53 -3.67 -5.51
CA LEU A 81 0.61 -3.05 -4.84
C LEU A 81 1.93 -3.45 -5.52
N ALA A 82 2.11 -4.73 -5.85
CA ALA A 82 3.27 -5.23 -6.57
C ALA A 82 3.40 -4.56 -7.95
N PHE A 83 2.29 -4.41 -8.68
CA PHE A 83 2.26 -3.72 -9.96
C PHE A 83 2.62 -2.23 -9.84
N VAL A 84 2.10 -1.53 -8.83
CA VAL A 84 2.41 -0.13 -8.57
C VAL A 84 3.89 0.06 -8.23
N VAL A 85 4.44 -0.77 -7.33
CA VAL A 85 5.86 -0.73 -6.97
C VAL A 85 6.74 -1.01 -8.20
N PHE A 86 6.37 -2.01 -9.02
CA PHE A 86 7.06 -2.30 -10.27
C PHE A 86 7.00 -1.13 -11.25
N ALA A 87 5.84 -0.50 -11.42
CA ALA A 87 5.67 0.65 -12.29
C ALA A 87 6.56 1.81 -11.84
N VAL A 88 6.54 2.16 -10.55
CA VAL A 88 7.39 3.21 -9.98
C VAL A 88 8.87 2.89 -10.18
N ALA A 89 9.30 1.67 -9.87
CA ALA A 89 10.69 1.24 -10.10
C ALA A 89 11.07 1.36 -11.58
N LYS A 90 10.19 0.97 -12.49
CA LYS A 90 10.40 1.10 -13.94
C LYS A 90 10.49 2.57 -14.37
N PHE A 91 9.68 3.47 -13.83
CA PHE A 91 9.76 4.90 -14.12
C PHE A 91 11.09 5.50 -13.67
N VAL A 92 11.51 5.20 -12.44
CA VAL A 92 12.79 5.69 -11.89
C VAL A 92 14.00 5.12 -12.66
N LEU A 93 14.03 3.82 -12.93
CA LEU A 93 15.11 3.18 -13.69
C LEU A 93 15.13 3.59 -15.18
N LYS A 94 14.02 4.09 -15.72
CA LYS A 94 13.96 4.61 -17.10
C LYS A 94 14.66 5.96 -17.21
N GLU A 95 14.67 6.78 -16.16
CA GLU A 95 15.38 8.07 -16.15
C GLU A 95 16.91 7.91 -16.21
N GLU A 96 17.48 6.84 -15.64
CA GLU A 96 18.92 6.53 -15.76
C GLU A 96 19.37 6.29 -17.21
N LYS A 97 18.45 6.02 -18.15
CA LYS A 97 18.78 5.80 -19.56
C LYS A 97 18.67 7.06 -20.43
N VAL A 98 18.37 8.24 -19.87
CA VAL A 98 18.06 9.46 -20.65
C VAL A 98 19.21 10.48 -20.71
N THR A 99 20.35 10.27 -20.04
CA THR A 99 21.56 11.11 -20.20
C THR A 99 22.79 10.31 -20.67
N LYS A 100 22.60 9.47 -21.68
CA LYS A 100 23.68 9.19 -22.65
C LYS A 100 23.51 10.05 -23.90
N LYS A 101 23.68 11.35 -23.73
CA LYS A 101 24.23 12.30 -24.72
C LYS A 101 24.43 13.65 -24.06
#